data_AF-A0A519ZN14-F1
#
_entry.id   AF-A0A519ZN14-F1
#
_cell.length_a   1.000
_cell.length_b   1.000
_cell.length_c   1.000
_cell.angle_alpha   90.00
_cell.angle_beta   90.00
_cell.angle_gamma   90.00
#
_symmetry.space_group_name_H-M   'P 1'
#
loop_
_entity.id
_entity.type
_entity.pdbx_description
1 polymer ?
#
loop_
_entity_poly.entity_id
_entity_poly.type
_entity_poly.pdbx_seq_one_letter_code
_entity_poly.pdbx_strand_id
1 'polypeptide(L)'
;VVDGDLSGGPLIAEQHPNQELPLMERYFAFHGVQAQNYHIFMPAVGKDWALAWGSQPWIKRLPYANIAYSYDFKPGQPGKLTAEFWITPFDYAGAEGPPRAVESVLTDNKKIGLTWAVIDYDDVNDESKKGFWNLSKNHKMYGNSSLGTIFTLLPLAAQYQPALAAQWSFSVTDITRRQVTFTDESQGKITKWRWDFGDGTTSTAPSPVHQYREAGKYIVVLAIEGPAGTARMAKVWDVAVK
;
A
#
# COMPACT_ATOMS: atom_id res chain seq x y z
N VAL A 1 -4.40 -6.67 -6.87
CA VAL A 1 -5.75 -6.29 -6.40
C VAL A 1 -6.24 -5.24 -7.35
N VAL A 2 -7.31 -5.54 -8.09
CA VAL A 2 -7.87 -4.64 -9.09
C VAL A 2 -9.33 -4.54 -8.73
N ASP A 3 -9.71 -3.36 -8.23
CA ASP A 3 -11.07 -2.84 -8.05
C ASP A 3 -12.07 -3.81 -7.40
N GLY A 4 -12.33 -3.67 -6.10
CA GLY A 4 -13.23 -4.56 -5.35
C GLY A 4 -14.72 -4.23 -5.51
N ASP A 5 -15.09 -3.02 -5.92
CA ASP A 5 -16.47 -2.51 -5.84
C ASP A 5 -17.11 -2.12 -7.18
N LEU A 6 -16.44 -2.38 -8.31
CA LEU A 6 -16.90 -2.11 -9.69
C LEU A 6 -16.69 -0.67 -10.16
N SER A 7 -16.02 0.16 -9.38
CA SER A 7 -15.82 1.59 -9.68
C SER A 7 -14.75 1.91 -10.70
N GLY A 8 -13.69 1.10 -10.75
CA GLY A 8 -12.57 1.26 -11.68
C GLY A 8 -13.04 1.18 -13.12
N GLY A 9 -14.24 0.62 -13.32
CA GLY A 9 -14.98 0.73 -14.53
C GLY A 9 -14.14 0.24 -15.71
N PRO A 10 -14.44 0.75 -16.90
CA PRO A 10 -13.71 0.37 -18.06
C PRO A 10 -12.28 0.92 -18.07
N LEU A 11 -11.29 0.08 -17.75
CA LEU A 11 -9.85 0.40 -17.61
C LEU A 11 -9.16 0.93 -18.90
N ILE A 12 -9.91 1.26 -19.96
CA ILE A 12 -9.42 1.81 -21.22
C ILE A 12 -10.34 2.92 -21.75
N ALA A 13 -9.75 3.91 -22.44
CA ALA A 13 -10.45 5.09 -22.97
C ALA A 13 -11.63 4.71 -23.91
N GLU A 14 -11.50 3.61 -24.63
CA GLU A 14 -12.48 3.08 -25.57
C GLU A 14 -13.79 2.71 -24.89
N GLN A 15 -13.76 2.37 -23.60
CA GLN A 15 -14.92 1.86 -22.90
C GLN A 15 -15.42 2.84 -21.83
N HIS A 16 -14.78 4.02 -21.67
CA HIS A 16 -15.18 5.11 -20.76
C HIS A 16 -16.72 5.32 -20.73
N PRO A 17 -17.35 5.53 -19.55
CA PRO A 17 -18.81 5.60 -19.43
C PRO A 17 -19.44 6.74 -20.24
N ASN A 18 -18.73 7.86 -20.39
CA ASN A 18 -19.12 8.93 -21.31
C ASN A 18 -18.35 8.80 -22.65
N GLN A 19 -19.01 8.26 -23.67
CA GLN A 19 -18.44 8.07 -25.02
C GLN A 19 -18.49 9.33 -25.89
N GLU A 20 -19.17 10.39 -25.45
CA GLU A 20 -19.26 11.66 -26.16
C GLU A 20 -17.96 12.48 -26.05
N LEU A 21 -17.15 12.21 -25.01
CA LEU A 21 -15.86 12.87 -24.81
C LEU A 21 -14.84 12.46 -25.89
N PRO A 22 -13.97 13.39 -26.33
CA PRO A 22 -12.80 13.06 -27.14
C PRO A 22 -11.94 11.97 -26.51
N LEU A 23 -11.31 11.12 -27.33
CA LEU A 23 -10.52 9.98 -26.85
C LEU A 23 -9.43 10.39 -25.84
N MET A 24 -8.75 11.52 -26.07
CA MET A 24 -7.73 12.02 -25.17
C MET A 24 -8.29 12.51 -23.83
N GLU A 25 -9.50 13.09 -23.82
CA GLU A 25 -10.14 13.49 -22.57
C GLU A 25 -10.58 12.27 -21.76
N ARG A 26 -11.10 11.23 -22.43
CA ARG A 26 -11.38 9.93 -21.79
C ARG A 26 -10.13 9.30 -21.21
N TYR A 27 -9.01 9.35 -21.94
CA TYR A 27 -7.72 8.84 -21.48
C TYR A 27 -7.21 9.58 -20.23
N PHE A 28 -7.36 10.91 -20.18
CA PHE A 28 -6.94 11.70 -19.03
C PHE A 28 -7.95 11.72 -17.88
N ALA A 29 -9.22 11.38 -18.09
CA ALA A 29 -10.21 11.25 -17.02
C ALA A 29 -9.82 10.17 -15.99
N PHE A 30 -9.09 9.14 -16.41
CA PHE A 30 -8.54 8.12 -15.53
C PHE A 30 -7.24 8.52 -14.81
N HIS A 31 -6.68 9.70 -15.13
CA HIS A 31 -5.46 10.18 -14.52
C HIS A 31 -5.71 10.44 -13.04
N GLY A 32 -4.92 9.82 -12.16
CA GLY A 32 -5.06 10.07 -10.72
C GLY A 32 -5.27 8.89 -9.80
N VAL A 33 -5.81 7.77 -10.32
CA VAL A 33 -6.55 6.86 -9.43
C VAL A 33 -6.23 5.38 -9.56
N GLN A 34 -5.82 4.87 -10.72
CA GLN A 34 -5.54 3.44 -10.89
C GLN A 34 -4.64 3.19 -12.10
N ALA A 35 -3.90 2.07 -12.17
CA ALA A 35 -3.29 1.61 -13.42
C ALA A 35 -4.28 0.70 -14.15
N GLN A 36 -4.21 0.66 -15.49
CA GLN A 36 -4.84 -0.44 -16.23
C GLN A 36 -4.11 -1.75 -15.90
N ASN A 37 -2.79 -1.77 -16.11
CA ASN A 37 -1.91 -2.91 -15.83
C ASN A 37 -0.61 -2.43 -15.19
N TYR A 38 0.02 -3.29 -14.39
CA TYR A 38 1.42 -3.16 -14.00
C TYR A 38 2.23 -4.29 -14.63
N HIS A 39 3.23 -3.96 -15.45
CA HIS A 39 4.25 -4.92 -15.86
C HIS A 39 5.43 -4.75 -14.93
N ILE A 40 5.77 -5.78 -14.17
CA ILE A 40 6.84 -5.73 -13.16
C ILE A 40 8.09 -6.34 -13.78
N PHE A 41 9.17 -5.58 -13.79
CA PHE A 41 10.45 -6.03 -14.34
C PHE A 41 11.30 -6.62 -13.23
N MET A 42 11.79 -7.86 -13.42
CA MET A 42 12.58 -8.57 -12.40
C MET A 42 13.83 -9.23 -12.99
N PRO A 43 15.06 -8.90 -12.51
CA PRO A 43 15.40 -7.74 -11.71
C PRO A 43 15.39 -6.45 -12.55
N ALA A 44 14.99 -5.33 -11.96
CA ALA A 44 14.94 -4.03 -12.63
C ALA A 44 16.30 -3.32 -12.68
N VAL A 45 17.35 -3.99 -13.14
CA VAL A 45 18.70 -3.42 -13.17
C VAL A 45 18.79 -2.34 -14.25
N GLY A 46 19.11 -1.10 -13.84
CA GLY A 46 19.31 0.02 -14.76
C GLY A 46 18.03 0.55 -15.43
N LYS A 47 16.85 0.14 -14.95
CA LYS A 47 15.55 0.53 -15.49
C LYS A 47 14.52 0.70 -14.38
N ASP A 48 13.37 1.28 -14.72
CA ASP A 48 12.24 1.37 -13.81
C ASP A 48 11.75 -0.04 -13.42
N TRP A 49 11.20 -0.18 -12.20
CA TRP A 49 10.81 -1.48 -11.67
C TRP A 49 9.47 -1.98 -12.19
N ALA A 50 8.62 -1.05 -12.63
CA ALA A 50 7.37 -1.38 -13.28
C ALA A 50 7.07 -0.44 -14.43
N LEU A 51 6.28 -0.91 -15.39
CA LEU A 51 5.52 -0.08 -16.32
C LEU A 51 4.07 -0.09 -15.85
N ALA A 52 3.57 1.07 -15.43
CA ALA A 52 2.14 1.27 -15.23
C ALA A 52 1.53 1.68 -16.59
N TRP A 53 0.64 0.86 -17.12
CA TRP A 53 -0.07 1.17 -18.35
C TRP A 53 -1.28 2.05 -18.03
N GLY A 54 -1.36 3.24 -18.66
CA GLY A 54 -2.35 4.28 -18.38
C GLY A 54 -1.71 5.67 -18.34
N SER A 55 -2.49 6.70 -17.98
CA SER A 55 -2.03 8.11 -17.96
C SER A 55 -1.26 8.51 -16.70
N GLN A 56 -0.99 7.59 -15.76
CA GLN A 56 -0.60 7.87 -14.37
C GLN A 56 0.71 7.16 -13.96
N PRO A 57 1.87 7.51 -14.55
CA PRO A 57 3.12 6.78 -14.31
C PRO A 57 3.69 6.92 -12.89
N TRP A 58 3.13 7.77 -12.03
CA TRP A 58 3.60 8.01 -10.67
C TRP A 58 3.01 7.05 -9.63
N ILE A 59 1.91 6.34 -9.91
CA ILE A 59 1.28 5.39 -8.97
C ILE A 59 2.15 4.16 -8.66
N LYS A 60 3.17 3.90 -9.48
CA LYS A 60 4.19 2.87 -9.21
C LYS A 60 5.31 3.38 -8.27
N ARG A 61 5.12 4.51 -7.59
CA ARG A 61 6.11 5.10 -6.68
C ARG A 61 5.50 5.20 -5.28
N LEU A 62 6.36 5.34 -4.28
CA LEU A 62 5.91 5.65 -2.91
C LEU A 62 5.05 6.94 -2.92
N PRO A 63 3.93 7.00 -2.17
CA PRO A 63 3.41 5.99 -1.23
C PRO A 63 2.32 5.08 -1.84
N TYR A 64 2.27 4.91 -3.15
CA TYR A 64 1.24 4.10 -3.81
C TYR A 64 1.72 2.71 -4.21
N ALA A 65 3.02 2.53 -4.39
CA ALA A 65 3.60 1.23 -4.62
C ALA A 65 5.08 1.23 -4.23
N ASN A 66 5.60 0.05 -3.93
CA ASN A 66 7.03 -0.15 -3.76
C ASN A 66 7.41 -1.61 -4.02
N ILE A 67 8.70 -1.84 -4.29
CA ILE A 67 9.27 -3.17 -4.46
C ILE A 67 10.60 -3.27 -3.72
N ALA A 68 10.84 -4.44 -3.13
CA ALA A 68 12.14 -4.89 -2.65
C ALA A 68 12.47 -6.23 -3.32
N TYR A 69 13.74 -6.46 -3.63
CA TYR A 69 14.20 -7.71 -4.22
C TYR A 69 15.54 -8.15 -3.64
N SER A 70 15.75 -9.46 -3.64
CA SER A 70 17.01 -10.13 -3.32
C SER A 70 17.26 -11.20 -4.39
N TYR A 71 18.45 -11.23 -4.97
CA TYR A 71 18.83 -12.22 -5.97
C TYR A 71 20.34 -12.51 -5.96
N ASP A 72 20.73 -13.71 -6.40
CA ASP A 72 22.11 -14.23 -6.30
C ASP A 72 22.79 -14.56 -7.65
N PHE A 73 22.19 -14.16 -8.77
CA PHE A 73 22.72 -14.40 -10.11
C PHE A 73 23.19 -13.13 -10.83
N LYS A 74 24.00 -13.34 -11.87
CA LYS A 74 24.37 -12.33 -12.88
C LYS A 74 23.50 -12.50 -14.13
N PRO A 75 23.39 -11.47 -14.99
CA PRO A 75 22.71 -11.61 -16.28
C PRO A 75 23.23 -12.82 -17.06
N GLY A 76 22.31 -13.67 -17.53
CA GLY A 76 22.62 -14.91 -18.26
C GLY A 76 23.03 -16.11 -17.40
N GLN A 77 23.00 -16.02 -16.07
CA GLN A 77 23.29 -17.13 -15.16
C GLN A 77 22.02 -17.62 -14.44
N PRO A 78 21.94 -18.92 -14.10
CA PRO A 78 20.88 -19.42 -13.23
C PRO A 78 21.06 -18.90 -11.80
N GLY A 79 19.96 -18.77 -11.06
CA GLY A 79 19.96 -18.46 -9.63
C GLY A 79 18.55 -18.25 -9.08
N LYS A 80 18.47 -17.69 -7.88
CA LYS A 80 17.23 -17.41 -7.17
C LYS A 80 16.96 -15.90 -7.15
N LEU A 81 15.73 -15.52 -7.51
CA LEU A 81 15.17 -14.19 -7.28
C LEU A 81 14.04 -14.29 -6.26
N THR A 82 14.00 -13.37 -5.31
CA THR A 82 12.87 -13.15 -4.41
C THR A 82 12.51 -11.68 -4.49
N ALA A 83 11.28 -11.38 -4.88
CA ALA A 83 10.76 -10.02 -4.90
C ALA A 83 9.51 -9.95 -4.04
N GLU A 84 9.41 -8.87 -3.26
CA GLU A 84 8.22 -8.50 -2.52
C GLU A 84 7.85 -7.08 -2.95
N PHE A 85 6.61 -6.91 -3.38
CA PHE A 85 6.11 -5.60 -3.78
C PHE A 85 4.68 -5.44 -3.31
N TRP A 86 4.27 -4.20 -3.17
CA TRP A 86 2.89 -3.83 -2.94
C TRP A 86 2.49 -2.71 -3.88
N ILE A 87 1.19 -2.68 -4.17
CA ILE A 87 0.52 -1.67 -4.98
C ILE A 87 -0.77 -1.36 -4.21
N THR A 88 -1.01 -0.10 -3.89
CA THR A 88 -2.17 0.36 -3.13
C THR A 88 -3.44 -0.10 -3.86
N PRO A 89 -4.25 -0.95 -3.21
CA PRO A 89 -5.55 -1.28 -3.72
C PRO A 89 -6.53 -0.14 -3.45
N PHE A 90 -7.49 0.02 -4.35
CA PHE A 90 -8.61 0.92 -4.17
C PHE A 90 -9.89 0.10 -4.07
N ASP A 91 -10.67 0.38 -3.04
CA ASP A 91 -12.05 -0.09 -2.97
C ASP A 91 -12.83 0.64 -4.06
N TYR A 92 -12.63 1.97 -4.26
CA TYR A 92 -13.19 2.75 -5.38
C TYR A 92 -12.13 3.51 -6.22
N ALA A 93 -12.13 3.47 -7.55
CA ALA A 93 -11.19 4.24 -8.40
C ALA A 93 -11.70 4.58 -9.83
N GLY A 94 -12.90 5.16 -9.96
CA GLY A 94 -13.51 5.46 -11.25
C GLY A 94 -12.97 6.66 -12.03
N ALA A 95 -13.55 6.89 -13.22
CA ALA A 95 -13.18 7.95 -14.17
C ALA A 95 -13.47 9.38 -13.65
N GLU A 96 -14.10 9.51 -12.48
CA GLU A 96 -14.35 10.80 -11.83
C GLU A 96 -13.09 11.41 -11.18
N GLY A 97 -12.00 10.63 -11.12
CA GLY A 97 -10.69 11.08 -10.67
C GLY A 97 -10.47 10.97 -9.15
N PRO A 98 -9.30 11.44 -8.67
CA PRO A 98 -8.86 11.29 -7.27
C PRO A 98 -9.85 11.71 -6.19
N PRO A 99 -10.67 12.77 -6.38
CA PRO A 99 -11.61 13.21 -5.34
C PRO A 99 -12.67 12.16 -4.95
N ARG A 100 -12.91 11.16 -5.81
CA ARG A 100 -13.88 10.09 -5.58
C ARG A 100 -13.23 8.75 -5.26
N ALA A 101 -11.92 8.62 -5.39
CA ALA A 101 -11.20 7.39 -5.10
C ALA A 101 -11.23 7.06 -3.61
N VAL A 102 -11.38 5.77 -3.31
CA VAL A 102 -11.40 5.22 -1.95
C VAL A 102 -10.34 4.14 -1.87
N GLU A 103 -9.26 4.41 -1.15
CA GLU A 103 -8.22 3.41 -0.89
C GLU A 103 -8.79 2.23 -0.10
N SER A 104 -8.38 1.01 -0.45
CA SER A 104 -8.77 -0.19 0.27
C SER A 104 -8.14 -0.20 1.65
N VAL A 105 -8.97 -0.21 2.69
CA VAL A 105 -8.50 -0.44 4.06
C VAL A 105 -8.26 -1.94 4.25
N LEU A 106 -7.00 -2.38 4.27
CA LEU A 106 -6.65 -3.79 4.47
C LEU A 106 -6.51 -4.09 5.96
N THR A 107 -7.28 -5.04 6.47
CA THR A 107 -7.22 -5.48 7.86
C THR A 107 -7.23 -7.00 7.93
N ASP A 108 -6.72 -7.52 9.05
CA ASP A 108 -6.82 -8.94 9.38
C ASP A 108 -8.26 -9.44 9.24
N ASN A 109 -8.39 -10.63 8.64
CA ASN A 109 -9.63 -11.31 8.32
C ASN A 109 -10.53 -10.60 7.30
N LYS A 110 -10.12 -9.47 6.70
CA LYS A 110 -10.87 -8.83 5.61
C LYS A 110 -10.93 -9.77 4.41
N LYS A 111 -12.11 -9.87 3.79
CA LYS A 111 -12.28 -10.55 2.50
C LYS A 111 -11.86 -9.60 1.38
N ILE A 112 -11.00 -10.08 0.49
CA ILE A 112 -10.54 -9.35 -0.69
C ILE A 112 -10.78 -10.17 -1.95
N GLY A 113 -11.10 -9.50 -3.05
CA GLY A 113 -11.18 -10.13 -4.37
C GLY A 113 -9.82 -10.10 -5.07
N LEU A 114 -9.33 -11.26 -5.52
CA LEU A 114 -8.17 -11.37 -6.40
C LEU A 114 -8.60 -11.99 -7.73
N THR A 115 -8.10 -11.42 -8.81
CA THR A 115 -8.54 -11.74 -10.17
C THR A 115 -7.40 -12.36 -10.96
N TRP A 116 -6.38 -11.60 -11.36
CA TRP A 116 -5.33 -12.07 -12.29
C TRP A 116 -3.93 -11.71 -11.80
N ALA A 117 -2.99 -12.62 -12.04
CA ALA A 117 -1.55 -12.39 -11.97
C ALA A 117 -0.93 -13.03 -13.22
N VAL A 118 -0.59 -12.21 -14.22
CA VAL A 118 0.08 -12.70 -15.42
C VAL A 118 1.57 -12.79 -15.12
N ILE A 119 2.12 -14.00 -15.19
CA ILE A 119 3.57 -14.22 -15.17
C ILE A 119 3.97 -14.38 -16.63
N ASP A 120 4.38 -13.29 -17.25
CA ASP A 120 4.95 -13.32 -18.60
C ASP A 120 6.44 -13.69 -18.46
N TYR A 121 6.82 -14.83 -19.02
CA TYR A 121 8.21 -15.30 -19.03
C TYR A 121 8.84 -14.84 -20.35
N ASP A 122 9.84 -13.98 -20.26
CA ASP A 122 10.34 -13.11 -21.32
C ASP A 122 11.32 -13.79 -22.30
N ASP A 123 11.02 -15.00 -22.78
CA ASP A 123 11.60 -15.44 -24.05
C ASP A 123 10.72 -14.91 -25.19
N VAL A 124 11.13 -13.75 -25.74
CA VAL A 124 10.43 -13.02 -26.80
C VAL A 124 10.19 -13.84 -28.08
N ASN A 125 10.86 -14.98 -28.24
CA ASN A 125 10.71 -15.86 -29.39
C ASN A 125 9.95 -17.16 -29.05
N ASP A 126 9.62 -17.41 -27.79
CA ASP A 126 9.00 -18.64 -27.33
C ASP A 126 7.59 -18.37 -26.77
N GLU A 127 6.59 -18.40 -27.66
CA GLU A 127 5.18 -18.26 -27.28
C GLU A 127 4.64 -19.45 -26.48
N SER A 128 5.38 -20.56 -26.36
CA SER A 128 4.92 -21.76 -25.67
C SER A 128 4.92 -21.62 -24.14
N LYS A 129 5.61 -20.61 -23.59
CA LYS A 129 5.78 -20.38 -22.15
C LYS A 129 4.86 -19.31 -21.55
N LYS A 130 3.81 -18.89 -22.27
CA LYS A 130 2.77 -17.99 -21.74
C LYS A 130 1.95 -18.71 -20.65
N GLY A 131 2.39 -18.59 -19.40
CA GLY A 131 1.68 -19.11 -18.23
C GLY A 131 0.61 -18.13 -17.77
N PHE A 132 -0.66 -18.40 -18.08
CA PHE A 132 -1.76 -17.59 -17.56
C PHE A 132 -2.26 -18.17 -16.23
N TRP A 133 -2.06 -17.42 -15.14
CA TRP A 133 -2.61 -17.75 -13.83
C TRP A 133 -3.73 -16.77 -13.50
N ASN A 134 -4.96 -17.26 -13.62
CA ASN A 134 -6.14 -16.53 -13.17
C ASN A 134 -6.75 -17.28 -12.01
N LEU A 135 -6.91 -16.58 -10.90
CA LEU A 135 -7.50 -17.14 -9.70
C LEU A 135 -9.02 -17.22 -9.85
N SER A 136 -9.62 -16.36 -10.68
CA SER A 136 -11.04 -16.38 -11.04
C SER A 136 -11.36 -17.52 -12.01
N LYS A 137 -12.60 -18.02 -11.90
CA LYS A 137 -13.22 -18.93 -12.89
C LYS A 137 -13.48 -18.26 -14.25
N ASN A 138 -13.29 -16.95 -14.37
CA ASN A 138 -13.59 -16.17 -15.57
C ASN A 138 -12.33 -15.47 -16.10
N HIS A 139 -12.02 -15.71 -17.37
CA HIS A 139 -10.82 -15.16 -18.03
C HIS A 139 -11.05 -13.80 -18.71
N LYS A 140 -12.28 -13.28 -18.68
CA LYS A 140 -12.68 -12.03 -19.35
C LYS A 140 -13.35 -11.06 -18.38
N MET A 141 -12.76 -10.86 -17.22
CA MET A 141 -13.29 -9.91 -16.24
C MET A 141 -12.95 -8.49 -16.67
N TYR A 142 -13.88 -7.87 -17.38
CA TYR A 142 -13.83 -6.45 -17.68
C TYR A 142 -15.00 -5.75 -16.98
N GLY A 143 -14.72 -4.76 -16.14
CA GLY A 143 -15.75 -3.97 -15.45
C GLY A 143 -16.65 -4.74 -14.48
N ASN A 144 -16.31 -5.98 -14.10
CA ASN A 144 -17.04 -6.75 -13.10
C ASN A 144 -16.09 -7.51 -12.17
N SER A 145 -15.82 -6.95 -10.99
CA SER A 145 -14.98 -7.50 -9.93
C SER A 145 -15.62 -8.64 -9.13
N SER A 146 -16.94 -8.80 -9.20
CA SER A 146 -17.67 -9.86 -8.48
C SER A 146 -17.32 -11.27 -8.97
N LEU A 147 -16.69 -11.37 -10.14
CA LEU A 147 -16.17 -12.63 -10.64
C LEU A 147 -14.80 -12.99 -10.03
N GLY A 148 -14.21 -12.13 -9.19
CA GLY A 148 -12.93 -12.36 -8.52
C GLY A 148 -13.00 -13.48 -7.50
N THR A 149 -11.87 -14.14 -7.28
CA THR A 149 -11.77 -15.16 -6.23
C THR A 149 -11.56 -14.48 -4.90
N ILE A 150 -12.45 -14.79 -3.96
CA ILE A 150 -12.42 -14.20 -2.62
C ILE A 150 -11.36 -14.91 -1.80
N PHE A 151 -10.43 -14.13 -1.25
CA PHE A 151 -9.46 -14.55 -0.25
C PHE A 151 -9.77 -13.86 1.08
N THR A 152 -9.49 -14.54 2.18
CA THR A 152 -9.42 -13.91 3.50
C THR A 152 -7.97 -13.49 3.72
N LEU A 153 -7.74 -12.21 4.00
CA LEU A 153 -6.45 -11.73 4.48
C LEU A 153 -6.22 -12.33 5.87
N LEU A 154 -5.42 -13.38 5.94
CA LEU A 154 -5.07 -13.96 7.22
C LEU A 154 -4.10 -13.03 7.96
N PRO A 155 -4.20 -12.95 9.30
CA PRO A 155 -3.18 -12.29 10.11
C PRO A 155 -1.79 -12.80 9.74
N LEU A 156 -0.78 -11.93 9.83
CA LEU A 156 0.62 -12.33 9.65
C LEU A 156 0.92 -13.48 10.62
N ALA A 157 1.35 -14.63 10.09
CA ALA A 157 1.61 -15.79 10.93
C ALA A 157 2.62 -15.45 12.02
N ALA A 158 2.41 -15.96 13.24
CA ALA A 158 3.19 -15.56 14.43
C ALA A 158 4.71 -15.70 14.24
N GLN A 159 5.16 -16.69 13.47
CA GLN A 159 6.58 -16.91 13.14
C GLN A 159 7.22 -15.79 12.29
N TYR A 160 6.41 -15.00 11.59
CA TYR A 160 6.85 -13.86 10.78
C TYR A 160 6.63 -12.52 11.48
N GLN A 161 5.88 -12.51 12.59
CA GLN A 161 5.76 -11.31 13.40
C GLN A 161 7.05 -11.09 14.19
N PRO A 162 7.55 -9.85 14.28
CA PRO A 162 8.68 -9.57 15.16
C PRO A 162 8.27 -9.83 16.62
N ALA A 163 9.17 -10.42 17.41
CA ALA A 163 8.92 -10.70 18.82
C ALA A 163 8.68 -9.44 19.68
N LEU A 164 9.02 -8.27 19.14
CA LEU A 164 8.72 -6.95 19.69
C LEU A 164 8.47 -5.99 18.52
N ALA A 165 7.34 -5.30 18.50
CA ALA A 165 6.99 -4.33 17.46
C ALA A 165 6.41 -3.07 18.09
N ALA A 166 7.00 -1.91 17.78
CA ALA A 166 6.45 -0.62 18.18
C ALA A 166 5.27 -0.27 17.28
N GLN A 167 4.12 0.01 17.87
CA GLN A 167 2.93 0.46 17.17
C GLN A 167 2.19 1.44 18.06
N TRP A 168 1.58 2.46 17.45
CA TRP A 168 0.82 3.44 18.23
C TRP A 168 -0.15 4.25 17.38
N SER A 169 -1.17 4.76 18.06
CA SER A 169 -2.16 5.70 17.54
C SER A 169 -2.26 6.95 18.43
N PHE A 170 -2.98 7.96 17.95
CA PHE A 170 -3.22 9.18 18.71
C PHE A 170 -4.62 9.71 18.42
N SER A 171 -5.15 10.51 19.34
CA SER A 171 -6.35 11.33 19.13
C SER A 171 -6.11 12.74 19.67
N VAL A 172 -6.52 13.75 18.91
CA VAL A 172 -6.51 15.13 19.40
C VAL A 172 -7.73 15.32 20.29
N THR A 173 -7.53 15.28 21.61
CA THR A 173 -8.62 15.30 22.60
C THR A 173 -9.11 16.71 22.90
N ASP A 174 -8.26 17.72 22.76
CA ASP A 174 -8.65 19.12 22.88
C ASP A 174 -7.79 19.97 21.94
N ILE A 175 -8.37 20.34 20.80
CA ILE A 175 -7.66 21.15 19.81
C ILE A 175 -7.35 22.57 20.32
N THR A 176 -8.17 23.13 21.21
CA THR A 176 -7.98 24.50 21.72
C THR A 176 -6.82 24.58 22.72
N ARG A 177 -6.64 23.51 23.51
CA ARG A 177 -5.51 23.36 24.41
C ARG A 177 -4.31 22.68 23.77
N ARG A 178 -4.44 22.22 22.52
CA ARG A 178 -3.46 21.39 21.79
C ARG A 178 -3.08 20.13 22.55
N GLN A 179 -4.08 19.50 23.15
CA GLN A 179 -3.94 18.26 23.89
C GLN A 179 -4.15 17.07 22.96
N VAL A 180 -3.22 16.11 23.03
CA VAL A 180 -3.23 14.89 22.25
C VAL A 180 -3.03 13.72 23.20
N THR A 181 -3.91 12.72 23.10
CA THR A 181 -3.75 11.43 23.79
C THR A 181 -3.09 10.45 22.85
N PHE A 182 -2.01 9.83 23.30
CA PHE A 182 -1.31 8.77 22.60
C PHE A 182 -1.68 7.42 23.20
N THR A 183 -1.83 6.43 22.33
CA THR A 183 -2.16 5.05 22.72
C THR A 183 -1.06 4.12 22.22
N ASP A 184 -0.42 3.41 23.14
CA ASP A 184 0.45 2.30 22.80
C ASP A 184 -0.36 1.12 22.25
N GLU A 185 0.01 0.66 21.06
CA GLU A 185 -0.57 -0.50 20.38
C GLU A 185 0.52 -1.56 20.09
N SER A 186 1.69 -1.38 20.70
CA SER A 186 2.87 -2.19 20.49
C SER A 186 2.65 -3.65 20.88
N GLN A 187 3.37 -4.54 20.21
CA GLN A 187 3.29 -5.99 20.39
C GLN A 187 4.55 -6.53 21.07
N GLY A 188 4.38 -7.58 21.87
CA GLY A 188 5.46 -8.24 22.60
C GLY A 188 5.53 -7.88 24.08
N LYS A 189 6.49 -8.46 24.81
CA LYS A 189 6.72 -8.14 26.23
C LYS A 189 7.55 -6.87 26.35
N ILE A 190 6.90 -5.77 26.72
CA ILE A 190 7.52 -4.44 26.85
C ILE A 190 7.86 -4.16 28.31
N THR A 191 9.04 -3.60 28.55
CA THR A 191 9.52 -3.20 29.88
C THR A 191 9.84 -1.71 29.97
N LYS A 192 10.04 -1.01 28.86
CA LYS A 192 10.23 0.45 28.82
C LYS A 192 9.58 1.08 27.59
N TRP A 193 9.07 2.29 27.77
CA TRP A 193 8.57 3.18 26.72
C TRP A 193 9.36 4.48 26.76
N ARG A 194 9.62 5.05 25.59
CA ARG A 194 10.15 6.39 25.43
C ARG A 194 9.47 7.05 24.24
N TRP A 195 8.64 8.02 24.56
CA TRP A 195 8.00 8.93 23.62
C TRP A 195 8.89 10.15 23.41
N ASP A 196 9.09 10.53 22.16
CA ASP A 196 9.58 11.84 21.73
C ASP A 196 8.47 12.50 20.92
N PHE A 197 7.94 13.63 21.42
CA PHE A 197 6.82 14.31 20.79
C PHE A 197 7.25 15.24 19.65
N GLY A 198 8.54 15.38 19.38
CA GLY A 198 9.06 16.23 18.30
C GLY A 198 9.02 17.73 18.62
N ASP A 199 8.65 18.12 19.84
CA ASP A 199 8.67 19.49 20.36
C ASP A 199 9.76 19.70 21.42
N GLY A 200 10.68 18.74 21.55
CA GLY A 200 11.75 18.72 22.55
C GLY A 200 11.35 18.12 23.90
N THR A 201 10.09 17.69 24.07
CA THR A 201 9.62 17.01 25.28
C THR A 201 9.45 15.50 25.06
N THR A 202 9.46 14.74 26.16
CA THR A 202 9.43 13.27 26.14
C THR A 202 8.54 12.71 27.25
N SER A 203 8.10 11.46 27.11
CA SER A 203 7.42 10.72 28.18
C SER A 203 7.88 9.27 28.26
N THR A 204 7.77 8.65 29.43
CA THR A 204 8.01 7.21 29.64
C THR A 204 6.74 6.44 30.01
N ALA A 205 5.59 7.11 30.03
CA ALA A 205 4.32 6.44 30.21
C ALA A 205 3.98 5.62 28.96
N PRO A 206 3.33 4.44 29.08
CA PRO A 206 2.91 3.66 27.91
C PRO A 206 2.00 4.46 26.96
N SER A 207 0.94 5.07 27.51
CA SER A 207 -0.05 5.85 26.75
C SER A 207 -0.18 7.26 27.36
N PRO A 208 0.71 8.22 27.02
CA PRO A 208 0.71 9.55 27.61
C PRO A 208 -0.37 10.48 27.00
N VAL A 209 -0.79 11.45 27.80
CA VAL A 209 -1.45 12.66 27.31
C VAL A 209 -0.39 13.76 27.22
N HIS A 210 -0.25 14.40 26.06
CA HIS A 210 0.71 15.48 25.84
C HIS A 210 -0.01 16.76 25.44
N GLN A 211 0.54 17.90 25.86
CA GLN A 211 0.03 19.22 25.50
C GLN A 211 1.12 20.00 24.76
N TYR A 212 0.87 20.31 23.49
CA TYR A 212 1.81 21.08 22.68
C TYR A 212 1.69 22.57 22.98
N ARG A 213 2.85 23.23 23.12
CA ARG A 213 2.89 24.68 23.40
C ARG A 213 2.51 25.50 22.18
N GLU A 214 2.98 25.08 21.01
CA GLU A 214 2.82 25.78 19.74
C GLU A 214 1.91 25.00 18.78
N ALA A 215 1.32 25.70 17.81
CA ALA A 215 0.65 25.07 16.68
C ALA A 215 1.71 24.53 15.71
N GLY A 216 1.44 23.40 15.07
CA GLY A 216 2.42 22.80 14.17
C GLY A 216 2.08 21.38 13.75
N LYS A 217 3.01 20.79 12.99
CA LYS A 217 3.02 19.37 12.64
C LYS A 217 4.28 18.74 13.21
N TYR A 218 4.14 17.62 13.90
CA TYR A 218 5.20 17.02 14.70
C TYR A 218 5.62 15.66 14.16
N ILE A 219 6.91 15.36 14.28
CA ILE A 219 7.44 14.01 14.10
C ILE A 219 7.44 13.36 15.46
N VAL A 220 6.51 12.43 15.70
CA VAL A 220 6.41 11.73 16.98
C VAL A 220 7.04 10.35 16.84
N VAL A 221 7.83 9.97 17.83
CA VAL A 221 8.53 8.68 17.87
C VAL A 221 8.20 7.96 19.17
N LEU A 222 7.76 6.71 19.05
CA LEU A 222 7.74 5.77 20.16
C LEU A 222 8.90 4.80 19.99
N ALA A 223 9.78 4.74 21.00
CA ALA A 223 10.76 3.68 21.16
C ALA A 223 10.39 2.81 22.36
N ILE A 224 10.45 1.49 22.19
CA ILE A 224 10.16 0.52 23.23
C ILE A 224 11.33 -0.45 23.41
N GLU A 225 11.49 -0.93 24.63
CA GLU A 225 12.45 -1.98 25.00
C GLU A 225 11.73 -3.14 25.68
N GLY A 226 12.21 -4.34 25.43
CA GLY A 226 11.71 -5.57 26.06
C GLY A 226 12.77 -6.67 26.03
N PRO A 227 12.48 -7.85 26.61
CA PRO A 227 13.43 -8.98 26.61
C PRO A 227 13.83 -9.45 25.21
N ALA A 228 12.99 -9.20 24.21
CA ALA A 228 13.23 -9.54 22.81
C ALA A 228 14.04 -8.48 22.04
N GLY A 229 14.45 -7.38 22.69
CA GLY A 229 15.27 -6.32 22.10
C GLY A 229 14.60 -4.95 22.15
N THR A 230 14.75 -4.18 21.06
CA THR A 230 14.19 -2.83 20.95
C THR A 230 13.43 -2.68 19.64
N ALA A 231 12.41 -1.84 19.63
CA ALA A 231 11.66 -1.48 18.43
C ALA A 231 11.30 0.01 18.47
N ARG A 232 11.10 0.62 17.31
CA ARG A 232 10.67 2.01 17.21
C ARG A 232 9.70 2.23 16.06
N MET A 233 8.77 3.16 16.24
CA MET A 233 7.84 3.60 15.21
C MET A 233 7.76 5.13 15.23
N ALA A 234 7.93 5.74 14.06
CA ALA A 234 7.82 7.18 13.88
C ALA A 234 6.67 7.50 12.92
N LYS A 235 5.85 8.48 13.28
CA LYS A 235 4.89 9.10 12.36
C LYS A 235 5.35 10.52 12.08
N VAL A 236 5.56 10.84 10.81
CA VAL A 236 6.17 12.09 10.36
C VAL A 236 5.05 13.05 9.97
N TRP A 237 4.86 14.11 10.76
CA TRP A 237 3.88 15.18 10.51
C TRP A 237 2.40 14.79 10.61
N ASP A 238 2.09 13.56 11.02
CA ASP A 238 0.70 13.11 11.26
C ASP A 238 0.05 13.86 12.43
N VAL A 239 0.80 14.11 13.50
CA VAL A 239 0.28 14.81 14.68
C VAL A 239 0.32 16.31 14.39
N ALA A 240 -0.85 16.89 14.17
CA ALA A 240 -1.03 18.30 13.89
C ALA A 240 -2.01 18.95 14.88
N VAL A 241 -1.64 20.12 15.40
CA VAL A 241 -2.44 20.89 16.35
C VAL A 241 -2.44 22.37 15.96
N LYS A 242 -3.50 23.11 16.32
CA LYS A 242 -3.68 24.54 15.98
C LYS A 242 -3.91 25.41 17.21
#